data_AF-A0AAD2JHS8-F1
#
_entry.id   AF-A0AAD2JHS8-F1
#
_cell.length_a   1.000
_cell.length_b   1.000
_cell.length_c   1.000
_cell.angle_alpha   90.00
_cell.angle_beta   90.00
_cell.angle_gamma   90.00
#
_symmetry.space_group_name_H-M   'P 1'
#
loop_
_entity.id
_entity.type
_entity.pdbx_description
1 polymer ?
#
loop_
_entity_poly.entity_id
_entity_poly.type
_entity_poly.pdbx_seq_one_letter_code
_entity_poly.pdbx_strand_id
1 'polypeptide(L)'
;MVLPGLIKNVFMPNADNKCDVFVHYFHQEEEAAQRKNRGGKLNPNEIYLVKEAARSFLGPNTTVMIVNDTDASFREQRKYQLERYQETYDKQGQKVYFPFKTVFRPSSLDNLVKQWHSINSTFTMMEDYMKKHDINYTRVAMLRNDVMFLTSFNINMINNTEKTPDSKHFVLPGFAMFPVTDRMIYGFFDAVKMWSTTRFDRIEKRAWDHQHTGVAMHSEKFMAADLLPSIETAGYTRLRNNNVCFIRTRAASIAMWQDCVRDVPKGLEGKNMTALIEEILERKCEKVEGDSAFCPPEDFNSSVPF
;
A
#
# COMPACT_ATOMS: atom_id res chain seq x y z
N MET A 1 5.93 -12.30 -6.49
CA MET A 1 6.20 -11.09 -7.32
C MET A 1 6.65 -9.88 -6.52
N VAL A 2 6.09 -9.61 -5.34
CA VAL A 2 6.39 -8.37 -4.59
C VAL A 2 7.74 -8.44 -3.85
N LEU A 3 8.07 -9.61 -3.31
CA LEU A 3 9.24 -9.79 -2.44
C LEU A 3 10.57 -9.35 -3.06
N PRO A 4 10.91 -9.66 -4.33
CA PRO A 4 12.18 -9.20 -4.91
C PRO A 4 12.31 -7.66 -4.93
N GLY A 5 11.23 -6.96 -5.28
CA GLY A 5 11.18 -5.49 -5.20
C GLY A 5 11.28 -4.99 -3.76
N LEU A 6 10.63 -5.66 -2.81
CA LEU A 6 10.74 -5.33 -1.39
C LEU A 6 12.19 -5.47 -0.88
N ILE A 7 12.88 -6.56 -1.24
CA ILE A 7 14.29 -6.79 -0.88
C ILE A 7 15.17 -5.68 -1.44
N LYS A 8 15.19 -5.52 -2.77
CA LYS A 8 16.12 -4.64 -3.47
C LYS A 8 15.87 -3.16 -3.21
N ASN A 9 14.60 -2.77 -3.12
CA ASN A 9 14.21 -1.36 -3.12
C ASN A 9 13.66 -0.86 -1.78
N VAL A 10 13.47 -1.74 -0.78
CA VAL A 10 13.00 -1.34 0.55
C VAL A 10 13.90 -1.87 1.65
N PHE A 11 14.20 -3.16 1.73
CA PHE A 11 15.01 -3.70 2.83
C PHE A 11 16.47 -3.26 2.72
N MET A 12 17.14 -3.54 1.59
CA MET A 12 18.54 -3.18 1.41
C MET A 12 18.81 -1.67 1.61
N PRO A 13 18.00 -0.74 1.07
CA PRO A 13 18.22 0.69 1.28
C PRO A 13 17.98 1.17 2.72
N ASN A 14 17.32 0.36 3.56
CA ASN A 14 16.98 0.69 4.94
C ASN A 14 17.74 -0.19 5.96
N ALA A 15 18.75 -0.96 5.53
CA ALA A 15 19.51 -1.86 6.41
C ALA A 15 20.10 -1.15 7.63
N ASP A 16 20.64 0.05 7.45
CA ASP A 16 21.27 0.83 8.53
C ASP A 16 20.26 1.43 9.53
N ASN A 17 18.97 1.42 9.19
CA ASN A 17 17.91 2.03 10.01
C ASN A 17 17.41 1.11 11.13
N LYS A 18 17.82 -0.17 11.15
CA LYS A 18 17.38 -1.18 12.13
C LYS A 18 15.84 -1.27 12.23
N CYS A 19 15.18 -1.28 11.08
CA CYS A 19 13.72 -1.31 11.00
C CYS A 19 13.18 -2.67 11.47
N ASP A 20 12.09 -2.65 12.24
CA ASP A 20 11.22 -3.80 12.43
C ASP A 20 10.12 -3.84 11.35
N VAL A 21 9.57 -5.02 11.08
CA VAL A 21 8.62 -5.25 9.98
C VAL A 21 7.29 -5.82 10.51
N PHE A 22 6.20 -5.14 10.16
CA PHE A 22 4.84 -5.48 10.55
C PHE A 22 4.00 -5.70 9.29
N VAL A 23 3.34 -6.85 9.17
CA VAL A 23 2.60 -7.24 7.98
C VAL A 23 1.20 -7.71 8.35
N HIS A 24 0.18 -7.08 7.76
CA HIS A 24 -1.15 -7.65 7.69
C HIS A 24 -1.42 -8.16 6.27
N TYR A 25 -2.12 -9.30 6.14
CA TYR A 25 -2.63 -9.78 4.86
C TYR A 25 -3.98 -10.47 5.00
N PHE A 26 -4.73 -10.56 3.90
CA PHE A 26 -5.92 -11.41 3.85
C PHE A 26 -5.53 -12.80 3.37
N HIS A 27 -5.89 -13.83 4.14
CA HIS A 27 -5.71 -15.22 3.75
C HIS A 27 -6.73 -15.56 2.64
N GLN A 28 -6.27 -15.40 1.41
CA GLN A 28 -7.05 -15.59 0.19
C GLN A 28 -6.20 -16.41 -0.80
N GLU A 29 -6.78 -17.49 -1.31
CA GLU A 29 -6.10 -18.42 -2.24
C GLU A 29 -6.46 -18.17 -3.71
N GLU A 30 -7.45 -17.31 -3.97
CA GLU A 30 -7.92 -17.01 -5.31
C GLU A 30 -8.40 -15.57 -5.42
N GLU A 31 -8.00 -14.87 -6.47
CA GLU A 31 -8.56 -13.59 -6.86
C GLU A 31 -9.49 -13.77 -8.06
N ALA A 32 -10.73 -13.30 -7.96
CA ALA A 32 -11.65 -13.32 -9.10
C ALA A 32 -11.19 -12.39 -10.22
N ALA A 33 -11.52 -12.74 -11.47
CA ALA A 33 -11.29 -11.88 -12.62
C ALA A 33 -12.03 -10.54 -12.48
N GLN A 34 -11.34 -9.43 -12.74
CA GLN A 34 -11.86 -8.06 -12.65
C GLN A 34 -11.29 -7.17 -13.77
N ARG A 35 -11.61 -5.86 -13.73
CA ARG A 35 -11.07 -4.90 -14.68
C ARG A 35 -9.53 -4.91 -14.65
N LYS A 36 -8.89 -5.25 -15.77
CA LYS A 36 -7.43 -5.38 -15.91
C LYS A 36 -6.83 -6.40 -14.93
N ASN A 37 -7.60 -7.40 -14.52
CA ASN A 37 -7.14 -8.54 -13.74
C ASN A 37 -7.78 -9.82 -14.27
N ARG A 38 -6.97 -10.79 -14.70
CA ARG A 38 -7.49 -12.09 -15.16
C ARG A 38 -7.94 -12.98 -13.99
N GLY A 39 -7.67 -12.55 -12.76
CA GLY A 39 -7.84 -13.37 -11.59
C GLY A 39 -6.78 -14.46 -11.55
N GLY A 40 -6.95 -15.40 -10.63
CA GLY A 40 -6.12 -16.59 -10.54
C GLY A 40 -5.75 -16.95 -9.11
N LYS A 41 -4.95 -17.99 -8.99
CA LYS A 41 -4.50 -18.50 -7.70
C LYS A 41 -3.51 -17.55 -7.05
N LEU A 42 -3.64 -17.43 -5.74
CA LEU A 42 -2.75 -16.76 -4.84
C LEU A 42 -2.14 -17.81 -3.91
N ASN A 43 -0.87 -17.66 -3.56
CA ASN A 43 -0.25 -18.46 -2.50
C ASN A 43 -0.06 -17.55 -1.28
N PRO A 44 -1.03 -17.52 -0.33
CA PRO A 44 -0.93 -16.67 0.84
C PRO A 44 0.30 -16.99 1.72
N ASN A 45 0.83 -18.21 1.64
CA ASN A 45 2.00 -18.62 2.44
C ASN A 45 3.31 -17.97 1.98
N GLU A 46 3.38 -17.43 0.76
CA GLU A 46 4.56 -16.67 0.30
C GLU A 46 4.84 -15.45 1.19
N ILE A 47 3.85 -14.93 1.92
CA ILE A 47 4.05 -13.81 2.84
C ILE A 47 5.07 -14.14 3.94
N TYR A 48 5.22 -15.41 4.32
CA TYR A 48 6.17 -15.81 5.35
C TYR A 48 7.62 -15.71 4.89
N LEU A 49 7.87 -15.67 3.58
CA LEU A 49 9.21 -15.41 3.01
C LEU A 49 9.71 -14.00 3.36
N VAL A 50 8.81 -13.06 3.67
CA VAL A 50 9.17 -11.72 4.15
C VAL A 50 10.00 -11.81 5.43
N LYS A 51 9.73 -12.80 6.30
CA LYS A 51 10.43 -12.95 7.58
C LYS A 51 11.91 -13.28 7.40
N GLU A 52 12.21 -14.22 6.51
CA GLU A 52 13.59 -14.59 6.20
C GLU A 52 14.30 -13.43 5.50
N ALA A 53 13.68 -12.86 4.47
CA ALA A 53 14.23 -11.73 3.74
C ALA A 53 14.53 -10.52 4.65
N ALA A 54 13.60 -10.14 5.52
CA ALA A 54 13.81 -9.02 6.45
C ALA A 54 15.01 -9.28 7.37
N ARG A 55 15.15 -10.49 7.92
CA ARG A 55 16.29 -10.83 8.79
C ARG A 55 17.62 -10.86 8.04
N SER A 56 17.62 -11.33 6.79
CA SER A 56 18.83 -11.34 5.96
C SER A 56 19.31 -9.94 5.58
N PHE A 57 18.39 -9.01 5.32
CA PHE A 57 18.75 -7.69 4.78
C PHE A 57 18.66 -6.52 5.76
N LEU A 58 17.85 -6.61 6.82
CA LEU A 58 17.75 -5.60 7.90
C LEU A 58 18.53 -6.01 9.16
N GLY A 59 18.90 -7.29 9.27
CA GLY A 59 19.73 -7.84 10.33
C GLY A 59 19.05 -8.98 11.11
N PRO A 60 19.83 -9.91 11.69
CA PRO A 60 19.31 -11.16 12.25
C PRO A 60 18.34 -10.97 13.43
N ASN A 61 18.45 -9.84 14.12
CA ASN A 61 17.61 -9.48 15.26
C ASN A 61 16.35 -8.69 14.86
N THR A 62 16.10 -8.50 13.57
CA THR A 62 14.91 -7.78 13.08
C THR A 62 13.64 -8.48 13.54
N THR A 63 12.75 -7.71 14.17
CA THR A 63 11.41 -8.20 14.52
C THR A 63 10.57 -8.27 13.27
N VAL A 64 9.89 -9.40 13.08
CA VAL A 64 8.91 -9.55 12.00
C VAL A 64 7.63 -10.12 12.59
N MET A 65 6.57 -9.33 12.56
CA MET A 65 5.23 -9.75 12.98
C MET A 65 4.30 -9.81 11.78
N ILE A 66 3.64 -10.95 11.62
CA ILE A 66 2.69 -11.20 10.52
C ILE A 66 1.37 -11.61 11.15
N VAL A 67 0.30 -10.91 10.79
CA VAL A 67 -1.07 -11.21 11.17
C VAL A 67 -1.93 -11.34 9.92
N ASN A 68 -2.99 -12.13 10.00
CA ASN A 68 -3.89 -12.33 8.88
C ASN A 68 -5.35 -12.33 9.31
N ASP A 69 -6.19 -11.96 8.34
CA ASP A 69 -7.64 -12.12 8.43
C ASP A 69 -8.14 -13.00 7.30
N THR A 70 -9.24 -13.72 7.55
CA THR A 70 -10.03 -14.37 6.51
C THR A 70 -11.13 -13.41 6.05
N ASP A 71 -11.78 -13.69 4.91
CA ASP A 71 -12.97 -12.91 4.51
C ASP A 71 -14.06 -12.94 5.59
N ALA A 72 -14.26 -14.11 6.23
CA ALA A 72 -15.24 -14.30 7.29
C ALA A 72 -14.90 -13.47 8.54
N SER A 73 -13.67 -13.54 9.05
CA SER A 73 -13.27 -12.76 10.24
C SER A 73 -13.34 -11.26 9.99
N PHE A 74 -12.95 -10.81 8.78
CA PHE A 74 -13.09 -9.41 8.38
C PHE A 74 -14.56 -8.95 8.35
N ARG A 75 -15.44 -9.73 7.70
CA ARG A 75 -16.85 -9.38 7.59
C ARG A 75 -17.52 -9.29 8.95
N GLU A 76 -17.16 -10.17 9.87
CA GLU A 76 -17.65 -10.12 11.24
C GLU A 76 -17.16 -8.86 11.96
N GLN A 77 -15.85 -8.60 11.93
CA GLN A 77 -15.26 -7.43 12.59
C GLN A 77 -15.74 -6.08 12.04
N ARG A 78 -16.12 -6.02 10.76
CA ARG A 78 -16.55 -4.80 10.06
C ARG A 78 -18.02 -4.79 9.68
N LYS A 79 -18.83 -5.72 10.22
CA LYS A 79 -20.25 -5.88 9.85
C LYS A 79 -21.01 -4.57 9.89
N TYR A 80 -20.96 -3.89 11.02
CA TYR A 80 -21.66 -2.62 11.22
C TYR A 80 -21.21 -1.54 10.22
N GLN A 81 -19.91 -1.40 9.96
CA GLN A 81 -19.41 -0.41 9.00
C GLN A 81 -19.82 -0.77 7.57
N LEU A 82 -19.76 -2.05 7.19
CA LEU A 82 -20.17 -2.51 5.87
C LEU A 82 -21.66 -2.24 5.63
N GLU A 83 -22.53 -2.66 6.56
CA GLU A 83 -23.97 -2.38 6.50
C GLU A 83 -24.25 -0.88 6.42
N ARG A 84 -23.64 -0.09 7.33
CA ARG A 84 -23.79 1.37 7.34
C ARG A 84 -23.40 2.00 6.00
N TYR A 85 -22.26 1.64 5.43
CA TYR A 85 -21.79 2.25 4.19
C TYR A 85 -22.57 1.78 2.95
N GLN A 86 -23.12 0.57 2.98
CA GLN A 86 -23.90 0.02 1.87
C GLN A 86 -25.37 0.47 1.88
N GLU A 87 -25.93 0.75 3.05
CA GLU A 87 -27.39 0.90 3.26
C GLU A 87 -27.83 2.28 3.76
N THR A 88 -26.91 3.24 3.95
CA THR A 88 -27.30 4.61 4.32
C THR A 88 -27.65 5.46 3.10
N TYR A 89 -28.86 6.03 3.12
CA TYR A 89 -29.39 6.91 2.08
C TYR A 89 -29.66 8.32 2.61
N ASP A 90 -29.51 9.34 1.75
CA ASP A 90 -29.96 10.69 2.02
C ASP A 90 -31.47 10.86 1.76
N LYS A 91 -31.98 12.08 1.99
CA LYS A 91 -33.39 12.44 1.75
C LYS A 91 -33.80 12.35 0.28
N GLN A 92 -32.84 12.30 -0.64
CA GLN A 92 -33.01 12.20 -2.08
C GLN A 92 -32.86 10.75 -2.59
N GLY A 93 -32.73 9.77 -1.68
CA GLY A 93 -32.58 8.37 -2.02
C GLY A 93 -31.20 8.02 -2.58
N GLN A 94 -30.19 8.86 -2.41
CA GLN A 94 -28.82 8.59 -2.84
C GLN A 94 -28.02 7.94 -1.71
N LYS A 95 -27.17 6.97 -2.05
CA LYS A 95 -26.26 6.35 -1.10
C LYS A 95 -25.19 7.35 -0.66
N VAL A 96 -25.17 7.68 0.63
CA VAL A 96 -24.36 8.78 1.19
C VAL A 96 -22.87 8.49 1.09
N TYR A 97 -22.46 7.25 1.35
CA TYR A 97 -21.06 6.82 1.32
C TYR A 97 -20.57 6.42 -0.07
N PHE A 98 -21.47 5.86 -0.89
CA PHE A 98 -21.10 5.20 -2.13
C PHE A 98 -20.69 6.21 -3.22
N PRO A 99 -19.53 6.03 -3.87
CA PRO A 99 -19.04 6.97 -4.87
C PRO A 99 -19.66 6.77 -6.26
N PHE A 100 -20.99 6.92 -6.37
CA PHE A 100 -21.76 6.70 -7.62
C PHE A 100 -21.45 7.65 -8.77
N LYS A 101 -20.75 8.78 -8.55
CA LYS A 101 -20.31 9.67 -9.64
C LYS A 101 -19.02 9.17 -10.33
N THR A 102 -18.62 7.94 -10.07
CA THR A 102 -17.37 7.33 -10.54
C THR A 102 -17.61 5.90 -10.99
N VAL A 103 -16.57 5.22 -11.50
CA VAL A 103 -16.65 3.84 -12.02
C VAL A 103 -16.73 2.76 -10.93
N PHE A 104 -17.04 3.13 -9.69
CA PHE A 104 -17.09 2.20 -8.55
C PHE A 104 -18.28 1.26 -8.66
N ARG A 105 -18.07 0.03 -8.19
CA ARG A 105 -19.10 -1.01 -8.04
C ARG A 105 -19.33 -1.26 -6.54
N PRO A 106 -20.43 -1.89 -6.12
CA PRO A 106 -20.64 -2.25 -4.72
C PRO A 106 -19.43 -3.00 -4.10
N SER A 107 -18.84 -3.96 -4.83
CA SER A 107 -17.64 -4.67 -4.40
C SER A 107 -16.39 -3.79 -4.24
N SER A 108 -16.35 -2.61 -4.87
CA SER A 108 -15.28 -1.63 -4.68
C SER A 108 -15.32 -1.01 -3.28
N LEU A 109 -16.50 -0.91 -2.66
CA LEU A 109 -16.67 -0.40 -1.30
C LEU A 109 -16.07 -1.38 -0.28
N ASP A 110 -16.43 -2.66 -0.38
CA ASP A 110 -15.89 -3.72 0.48
C ASP A 110 -14.37 -3.80 0.39
N ASN A 111 -13.82 -3.75 -0.83
CA ASN A 111 -12.39 -3.76 -1.06
C ASN A 111 -11.69 -2.54 -0.45
N LEU A 112 -12.33 -1.37 -0.44
CA LEU A 112 -11.79 -0.17 0.20
C LEU A 112 -11.79 -0.32 1.72
N VAL A 113 -12.88 -0.83 2.31
CA VAL A 113 -12.98 -1.09 3.75
C VAL A 113 -11.94 -2.13 4.18
N LYS A 114 -11.72 -3.18 3.38
CA LYS A 114 -10.64 -4.16 3.57
C LYS A 114 -9.27 -3.51 3.58
N GLN A 115 -8.99 -2.61 2.64
CA GLN A 115 -7.72 -1.88 2.59
C GLN A 115 -7.53 -1.01 3.83
N TRP A 116 -8.54 -0.24 4.24
CA TRP A 116 -8.47 0.60 5.43
C TRP A 116 -8.32 -0.23 6.71
N HIS A 117 -9.01 -1.36 6.80
CA HIS A 117 -8.86 -2.31 7.89
C HIS A 117 -7.41 -2.83 7.94
N SER A 118 -6.87 -3.33 6.83
CA SER A 118 -5.49 -3.85 6.75
C SER A 118 -4.43 -2.83 7.21
N ILE A 119 -4.58 -1.57 6.76
CA ILE A 119 -3.68 -0.47 7.16
C ILE A 119 -3.78 -0.21 8.68
N ASN A 120 -5.01 -0.15 9.21
CA ASN A 120 -5.24 0.08 10.62
C ASN A 120 -4.72 -1.08 11.49
N SER A 121 -5.00 -2.33 11.10
CA SER A 121 -4.54 -3.54 11.79
C SER A 121 -3.01 -3.62 11.84
N THR A 122 -2.34 -3.29 10.73
CA THR A 122 -0.86 -3.25 10.68
C THR A 122 -0.30 -2.20 11.64
N PHE A 123 -0.87 -1.00 11.64
CA PHE A 123 -0.39 0.09 12.51
C PHE A 123 -0.67 -0.23 13.99
N THR A 124 -1.84 -0.77 14.31
CA THR A 124 -2.21 -1.19 15.67
C THR A 124 -1.27 -2.27 16.19
N MET A 125 -0.94 -3.26 15.37
CA MET A 125 0.04 -4.31 15.73
C MET A 125 1.41 -3.73 16.07
N MET A 126 1.88 -2.74 15.30
CA MET A 126 3.13 -2.04 15.60
C MET A 126 3.04 -1.25 16.92
N GLU A 127 1.94 -0.53 17.17
CA GLU A 127 1.75 0.22 18.43
C GLU A 127 1.67 -0.70 19.65
N ASP A 128 1.02 -1.85 19.54
CA ASP A 128 0.94 -2.82 20.63
C ASP A 128 2.31 -3.45 20.92
N TYR A 129 3.11 -3.70 19.88
CA TYR A 129 4.50 -4.12 20.03
C TYR A 129 5.34 -3.04 20.73
N MET A 130 5.24 -1.78 20.32
CA MET A 130 5.92 -0.65 20.96
C MET A 130 5.62 -0.59 22.46
N LYS A 131 4.33 -0.64 22.84
CA LYS A 131 3.90 -0.60 24.24
C LYS A 131 4.42 -1.79 25.04
N LYS A 132 4.35 -2.98 24.46
CA LYS A 132 4.75 -4.23 25.14
C LYS A 132 6.26 -4.31 25.38
N HIS A 133 7.06 -3.72 24.49
CA HIS A 133 8.51 -3.85 24.49
C HIS A 133 9.24 -2.56 24.87
N ASP A 134 8.51 -1.51 25.26
CA ASP A 134 9.07 -0.18 25.58
C ASP A 134 9.94 0.39 24.45
N ILE A 135 9.45 0.26 23.21
CA ILE A 135 10.12 0.74 21.99
C ILE A 135 9.45 2.02 21.51
N ASN A 136 10.28 2.97 21.05
CA ASN A 136 9.82 4.23 20.49
C ASN A 136 10.25 4.39 19.03
N TYR A 137 9.39 3.96 18.09
CA TYR A 137 9.58 4.28 16.67
C TYR A 137 9.28 5.76 16.41
N THR A 138 10.29 6.51 16.00
CA THR A 138 10.14 7.92 15.62
C THR A 138 9.76 8.10 14.16
N ARG A 139 10.08 7.11 13.31
CA ARG A 139 9.85 7.15 11.87
C ARG A 139 9.34 5.80 11.38
N VAL A 140 8.32 5.84 10.54
CA VAL A 140 7.60 4.66 10.06
C VAL A 140 7.32 4.79 8.58
N ALA A 141 7.30 3.66 7.87
CA ALA A 141 6.76 3.55 6.53
C ALA A 141 5.56 2.61 6.53
N MET A 142 4.46 3.05 5.90
CA MET A 142 3.29 2.23 5.64
C MET A 142 3.21 1.96 4.15
N LEU A 143 3.36 0.68 3.77
CA LEU A 143 3.50 0.23 2.39
C LEU A 143 2.43 -0.83 2.11
N ARG A 144 1.76 -0.75 0.95
CA ARG A 144 0.92 -1.87 0.52
C ARG A 144 1.77 -3.03 0.00
N ASN A 145 1.33 -4.24 0.26
CA ASN A 145 1.96 -5.48 -0.20
C ASN A 145 1.38 -6.02 -1.52
N ASP A 146 0.54 -5.23 -2.22
CA ASP A 146 0.03 -5.53 -3.58
C ASP A 146 0.74 -4.70 -4.67
N VAL A 147 1.93 -4.18 -4.37
CA VAL A 147 2.76 -3.43 -5.30
C VAL A 147 4.20 -3.93 -5.30
N MET A 148 4.87 -3.82 -6.45
CA MET A 148 6.31 -4.06 -6.58
C MET A 148 7.03 -2.72 -6.69
N PHE A 149 7.94 -2.46 -5.76
CA PHE A 149 8.79 -1.28 -5.76
C PHE A 149 9.85 -1.41 -6.86
N LEU A 150 9.93 -0.41 -7.73
CA LEU A 150 10.86 -0.37 -8.87
C LEU A 150 12.09 0.49 -8.59
N THR A 151 11.99 1.42 -7.66
CA THR A 151 13.10 2.27 -7.24
C THR A 151 13.26 2.25 -5.74
N SER A 152 14.51 2.38 -5.30
CA SER A 152 14.85 2.38 -3.90
C SER A 152 14.40 3.64 -3.18
N PHE A 153 14.03 3.48 -1.91
CA PHE A 153 13.88 4.61 -0.99
C PHE A 153 14.36 4.25 0.41
N ASN A 154 14.92 5.24 1.11
CA ASN A 154 15.25 5.14 2.53
C ASN A 154 14.27 6.01 3.33
N ILE A 155 13.72 5.48 4.43
CA ILE A 155 12.71 6.18 5.25
C ILE A 155 13.22 7.48 5.88
N ASN A 156 14.55 7.64 5.96
CA ASN A 156 15.23 8.82 6.49
C ASN A 156 15.68 9.80 5.40
N MET A 157 15.32 9.56 4.14
CA MET A 157 15.74 10.37 3.00
C MET A 157 14.58 10.82 2.12
N ILE A 158 14.76 11.96 1.47
CA ILE A 158 13.91 12.48 0.39
C ILE A 158 14.75 12.47 -0.88
N ASN A 159 14.16 11.96 -1.97
CA ASN A 159 14.82 11.83 -3.27
C ASN A 159 16.19 11.13 -3.19
N ASN A 160 16.43 10.29 -2.17
CA ASN A 160 17.72 9.64 -1.93
C ASN A 160 18.92 10.61 -1.86
N THR A 161 18.69 11.90 -1.58
CA THR A 161 19.74 12.93 -1.53
C THR A 161 19.74 13.70 -0.21
N GLU A 162 18.56 13.97 0.34
CA GLU A 162 18.41 14.84 1.51
C GLU A 162 17.89 14.04 2.70
N LYS A 163 18.48 14.21 3.89
CA LYS A 163 17.88 13.64 5.10
C LYS A 163 16.56 14.33 5.39
N THR A 164 15.50 13.56 5.64
CA THR A 164 14.23 14.13 6.13
C THR A 164 14.48 14.85 7.45
N PRO A 165 14.21 16.17 7.59
CA PRO A 165 14.94 16.99 8.55
C PRO A 165 14.54 16.81 10.02
N ASP A 166 13.31 16.36 10.32
CA ASP A 166 12.79 16.44 11.69
C ASP A 166 11.51 15.60 11.92
N SER A 167 10.94 15.74 13.12
CA SER A 167 9.69 15.14 13.59
C SER A 167 8.42 15.80 13.05
N LYS A 168 8.49 16.62 12.00
CA LYS A 168 7.33 17.32 11.43
C LYS A 168 6.99 16.92 10.01
N HIS A 169 7.79 16.08 9.36
CA HIS A 169 7.59 15.76 7.95
C HIS A 169 7.02 14.37 7.72
N PHE A 170 6.09 14.29 6.76
CA PHE A 170 5.68 13.04 6.13
C PHE A 170 5.84 13.14 4.62
N VAL A 171 6.05 12.00 3.98
CA VAL A 171 6.45 11.91 2.59
C VAL A 171 5.50 11.00 1.84
N LEU A 172 5.08 11.49 0.67
CA LEU A 172 4.33 10.73 -0.31
C LEU A 172 5.20 10.52 -1.56
N PRO A 173 4.98 9.44 -2.32
CA PRO A 173 5.62 9.28 -3.61
C PRO A 173 5.24 10.42 -4.56
N GLY A 174 6.15 10.76 -5.46
CA GLY A 174 5.94 11.85 -6.39
C GLY A 174 5.04 11.51 -7.57
N PHE A 175 4.95 10.25 -7.97
CA PHE A 175 4.07 9.83 -9.05
C PHE A 175 2.63 9.58 -8.56
N ALA A 176 1.68 9.54 -9.49
CA ALA A 176 0.27 9.27 -9.19
C ALA A 176 -0.35 10.27 -8.20
N MET A 177 0.01 11.55 -8.34
CA MET A 177 -0.42 12.66 -7.48
C MET A 177 -1.77 13.27 -7.86
N PHE A 178 -2.48 12.73 -8.86
CA PHE A 178 -3.81 13.21 -9.23
C PHE A 178 -4.85 12.07 -9.16
N PRO A 179 -5.66 11.97 -8.09
CA PRO A 179 -5.74 12.87 -6.92
C PRO A 179 -4.62 12.70 -5.88
N VAL A 180 -4.17 11.46 -5.63
CA VAL A 180 -2.99 11.06 -4.83
C VAL A 180 -3.00 9.53 -4.66
N THR A 181 -1.85 8.87 -4.61
CA THR A 181 -1.77 7.42 -4.38
C THR A 181 -1.92 7.03 -2.91
N ASP A 182 -2.68 5.96 -2.65
CA ASP A 182 -3.03 5.47 -1.30
C ASP A 182 -2.13 4.32 -0.83
N ARG A 183 -1.02 4.11 -1.55
CA ARG A 183 -0.25 2.87 -1.46
C ARG A 183 1.02 2.96 -0.64
N MET A 184 1.42 4.18 -0.32
CA MET A 184 2.65 4.45 0.41
C MET A 184 2.58 5.79 1.11
N ILE A 185 2.99 5.80 2.37
CA ILE A 185 3.40 6.98 3.13
C ILE A 185 4.57 6.59 4.03
N TYR A 186 5.50 7.50 4.27
CA TYR A 186 6.50 7.32 5.32
C TYR A 186 6.86 8.67 5.93
N GLY A 187 7.39 8.67 7.15
CA GLY A 187 7.66 9.92 7.83
C GLY A 187 7.65 9.78 9.33
N PHE A 188 7.43 10.91 10.00
CA PHE A 188 7.26 10.94 11.44
C PHE A 188 6.07 10.09 11.89
N PHE A 189 6.26 9.37 12.99
CA PHE A 189 5.32 8.38 13.53
C PHE A 189 3.88 8.90 13.60
N ASP A 190 3.65 10.06 14.22
CA ASP A 190 2.31 10.59 14.45
C ASP A 190 1.58 10.96 13.15
N ALA A 191 2.31 11.49 12.16
CA ALA A 191 1.72 11.79 10.85
C ALA A 191 1.29 10.50 10.12
N VAL A 192 2.10 9.46 10.18
CA VAL A 192 1.79 8.14 9.61
C VAL A 192 0.67 7.44 10.39
N LYS A 193 0.61 7.62 11.71
CA LYS A 193 -0.50 7.18 12.56
C LYS A 193 -1.81 7.80 12.12
N MET A 194 -1.85 9.12 11.95
CA MET A 194 -3.04 9.83 11.48
C MET A 194 -3.48 9.30 10.11
N TRP A 195 -2.54 9.14 9.17
CA TRP A 195 -2.83 8.55 7.87
C TRP A 195 -3.39 7.14 7.99
N SER A 196 -2.89 6.32 8.91
CA SER A 196 -3.23 4.89 9.02
C SER A 196 -4.55 4.63 9.73
N THR A 197 -4.88 5.40 10.77
CA THR A 197 -5.91 5.03 11.76
C THR A 197 -7.20 5.85 11.65
N THR A 198 -7.15 7.07 11.10
CA THR A 198 -8.29 8.02 11.20
C THR A 198 -9.33 7.91 10.09
N ARG A 199 -9.18 6.99 9.13
CA ARG A 199 -10.05 6.92 7.94
C ARG A 199 -11.52 6.66 8.28
N PHE A 200 -11.76 5.72 9.20
CA PHE A 200 -13.11 5.34 9.62
C PHE A 200 -13.83 6.49 10.35
N ASP A 201 -13.13 7.24 11.18
CA ASP A 201 -13.74 8.37 11.90
C ASP A 201 -14.04 9.55 10.95
N ARG A 202 -13.15 9.77 9.99
CA ARG A 202 -13.24 10.89 9.05
C ARG A 202 -14.34 10.72 8.01
N ILE A 203 -14.56 9.49 7.54
CA ILE A 203 -15.58 9.26 6.52
C ILE A 203 -16.98 9.60 7.03
N GLU A 204 -17.23 9.45 8.34
CA GLU A 204 -18.52 9.77 8.96
C GLU A 204 -18.91 11.23 8.75
N LYS A 205 -18.00 12.18 8.96
CA LYS A 205 -18.29 13.59 8.71
C LYS A 205 -18.37 13.88 7.21
N ARG A 206 -17.44 13.34 6.43
CA ARG A 206 -17.32 13.62 5.00
C ARG A 206 -18.51 13.13 4.18
N ALA A 207 -19.09 11.98 4.54
CA ALA A 207 -20.20 11.40 3.80
C ALA A 207 -21.41 12.34 3.74
N TRP A 208 -21.62 13.13 4.79
CA TRP A 208 -22.71 14.12 4.87
C TRP A 208 -22.34 15.51 4.34
N ASP A 209 -21.10 15.71 3.86
CA ASP A 209 -20.71 16.96 3.21
C ASP A 209 -21.23 16.99 1.75
N HIS A 210 -22.13 17.91 1.46
CA HIS A 210 -22.72 18.07 0.14
C HIS A 210 -21.68 18.31 -0.97
N GLN A 211 -20.51 18.89 -0.65
CA GLN A 211 -19.41 19.08 -1.61
C GLN A 211 -18.81 17.76 -2.10
N HIS A 212 -19.06 16.66 -1.39
CA HIS A 212 -18.49 15.34 -1.66
C HIS A 212 -19.54 14.28 -2.02
N THR A 213 -20.78 14.71 -2.25
CA THR A 213 -21.89 13.84 -2.68
C THR A 213 -21.49 12.99 -3.90
N GLY A 214 -21.59 11.67 -3.76
CA GLY A 214 -21.27 10.69 -4.81
C GLY A 214 -19.78 10.46 -5.05
N VAL A 215 -18.90 10.97 -4.17
CA VAL A 215 -17.45 10.70 -4.16
C VAL A 215 -16.88 10.53 -2.75
N ALA A 216 -17.73 10.39 -1.73
CA ALA A 216 -17.33 10.40 -0.32
C ALA A 216 -16.22 9.39 -0.02
N MET A 217 -16.44 8.11 -0.35
CA MET A 217 -15.48 7.03 -0.17
C MET A 217 -14.56 6.78 -1.38
N HIS A 218 -14.44 7.70 -2.34
CA HIS A 218 -13.46 7.50 -3.41
C HIS A 218 -12.04 7.66 -2.85
N SER A 219 -11.25 6.57 -2.73
CA SER A 219 -9.96 6.51 -2.00
C SER A 219 -9.07 7.75 -2.21
N GLU A 220 -8.74 8.05 -3.46
CA GLU A 220 -7.81 9.13 -3.78
C GLU A 220 -8.40 10.52 -3.49
N LYS A 221 -9.69 10.73 -3.76
CA LYS A 221 -10.39 12.00 -3.46
C LYS A 221 -10.58 12.19 -1.95
N PHE A 222 -10.87 11.11 -1.22
CA PHE A 222 -10.95 11.09 0.23
C PHE A 222 -9.62 11.52 0.85
N MET A 223 -8.51 10.95 0.37
CA MET A 223 -7.20 11.35 0.87
C MET A 223 -6.84 12.80 0.54
N ALA A 224 -7.08 13.22 -0.71
CA ALA A 224 -6.74 14.57 -1.15
C ALA A 224 -7.53 15.65 -0.41
N ALA A 225 -8.82 15.41 -0.14
CA ALA A 225 -9.72 16.43 0.40
C ALA A 225 -9.91 16.36 1.92
N ASP A 226 -9.63 15.23 2.59
CA ASP A 226 -9.83 15.08 4.04
C ASP A 226 -8.56 14.62 4.75
N LEU A 227 -8.04 13.44 4.40
CA LEU A 227 -6.96 12.82 5.17
C LEU A 227 -5.68 13.64 5.18
N LEU A 228 -5.16 14.03 4.01
CA LEU A 228 -3.90 14.78 3.91
C LEU A 228 -4.01 16.20 4.49
N PRO A 229 -5.06 17.00 4.16
CA PRO A 229 -5.26 18.30 4.79
C PRO A 229 -5.34 18.23 6.31
N SER A 230 -5.89 17.14 6.86
CA SER A 230 -5.98 16.98 8.31
C SER A 230 -4.63 16.74 9.00
N ILE A 231 -3.73 16.00 8.34
CA ILE A 231 -2.36 15.80 8.81
C ILE A 231 -1.61 17.14 8.75
N GLU A 232 -1.82 17.91 7.68
CA GLU A 232 -1.26 19.26 7.54
C GLU A 232 -1.80 20.23 8.60
N THR A 233 -3.09 20.17 8.91
CA THR A 233 -3.74 20.96 9.97
C THR A 233 -3.21 20.61 11.37
N ALA A 234 -2.77 19.37 11.59
CA ALA A 234 -2.14 18.94 12.83
C ALA A 234 -0.67 19.43 12.97
N GLY A 235 -0.16 20.20 12.00
CA GLY A 235 1.17 20.82 12.06
C GLY A 235 2.28 20.03 11.37
N TYR A 236 1.94 19.02 10.56
CA TYR A 236 2.91 18.24 9.79
C TYR A 236 3.03 18.74 8.36
N THR A 237 4.25 18.77 7.84
CA THR A 237 4.53 19.22 6.47
C THR A 237 4.62 18.02 5.53
N ARG A 238 3.85 18.07 4.45
CA ARG A 238 3.92 17.09 3.36
C ARG A 238 5.11 17.36 2.46
N LEU A 239 5.93 16.34 2.23
CA LEU A 239 7.00 16.33 1.24
C LEU A 239 6.72 15.31 0.14
N ARG A 240 7.37 15.50 -1.01
CA ARG A 240 7.22 14.65 -2.19
C ARG A 240 8.56 13.98 -2.49
N ASN A 241 8.57 12.65 -2.60
CA ASN A 241 9.74 11.92 -3.08
C ASN A 241 9.54 11.54 -4.56
N ASN A 242 10.19 12.30 -5.43
CA ASN A 242 10.13 12.18 -6.89
C ASN A 242 10.98 11.02 -7.45
N ASN A 243 11.65 10.25 -6.60
CA ASN A 243 12.43 9.08 -7.01
C ASN A 243 11.68 7.78 -6.78
N VAL A 244 10.65 7.76 -5.94
CA VAL A 244 9.88 6.55 -5.65
C VAL A 244 9.00 6.18 -6.82
N CYS A 245 9.04 4.90 -7.20
CA CYS A 245 8.05 4.27 -8.04
C CYS A 245 7.72 2.85 -7.59
N PHE A 246 6.46 2.48 -7.71
CA PHE A 246 6.00 1.12 -7.58
C PHE A 246 4.88 0.86 -8.58
N ILE A 247 4.76 -0.38 -9.02
CA ILE A 247 3.70 -0.82 -9.92
C ILE A 247 2.79 -1.79 -9.21
N ARG A 248 1.49 -1.74 -9.54
CA ARG A 248 0.54 -2.70 -9.00
C ARG A 248 0.85 -4.10 -9.53
N THR A 249 0.76 -5.07 -8.64
CA THR A 249 0.79 -6.49 -8.96
C THR A 249 -0.61 -7.09 -8.80
N ARG A 250 -0.92 -8.16 -9.54
CA ARG A 250 -2.17 -8.92 -9.43
C ARG A 250 -1.90 -10.42 -9.36
N ALA A 251 -2.94 -11.19 -9.07
CA ALA A 251 -2.91 -12.64 -9.26
C ALA A 251 -2.41 -13.05 -10.67
N ALA A 252 -2.02 -14.32 -10.80
CA ALA A 252 -1.43 -14.87 -12.01
C ALA A 252 -0.20 -14.07 -12.50
N SER A 253 0.61 -13.58 -11.57
CA SER A 253 1.87 -12.89 -11.85
C SER A 253 1.79 -11.73 -12.86
N ILE A 254 0.73 -10.92 -12.78
CA ILE A 254 0.56 -9.73 -13.62
C ILE A 254 1.13 -8.47 -12.97
N ALA A 255 1.92 -7.71 -13.73
CA ALA A 255 2.51 -6.43 -13.34
C ALA A 255 1.98 -5.27 -14.20
N MET A 256 1.55 -4.18 -13.56
CA MET A 256 0.99 -2.98 -14.21
C MET A 256 2.09 -1.96 -14.58
N TRP A 257 2.96 -2.33 -15.52
CA TRP A 257 4.15 -1.55 -15.89
C TRP A 257 3.92 -0.05 -16.24
N GLN A 258 2.72 0.33 -16.71
CA GLN A 258 2.40 1.74 -17.01
C GLN A 258 2.19 2.64 -15.79
N ASP A 259 2.07 2.08 -14.57
CA ASP A 259 1.87 2.87 -13.36
C ASP A 259 3.02 3.88 -13.15
N CYS A 260 4.23 3.55 -13.61
CA CYS A 260 5.42 4.39 -13.54
C CYS A 260 5.72 5.20 -14.80
N VAL A 261 4.90 5.08 -15.86
CA VAL A 261 5.17 5.70 -17.17
C VAL A 261 4.47 7.05 -17.34
N ARG A 262 3.30 7.23 -16.71
CA ARG A 262 2.49 8.45 -16.90
C ARG A 262 3.09 9.67 -16.19
N ASP A 263 3.69 9.45 -15.02
CA ASP A 263 4.40 10.45 -14.22
C ASP A 263 5.79 9.89 -13.89
N VAL A 264 6.67 9.80 -14.90
CA VAL A 264 7.97 9.13 -14.76
C VAL A 264 8.76 9.76 -13.61
N PRO A 265 9.06 9.02 -12.53
CA PRO A 265 9.91 9.49 -11.45
C PRO A 265 11.31 9.77 -11.98
N LYS A 266 12.02 10.75 -11.40
CA LYS A 266 13.39 11.10 -11.82
C LYS A 266 14.32 9.88 -11.81
N GLY A 267 14.13 8.96 -10.88
CA GLY A 267 14.91 7.71 -10.79
C GLY A 267 14.68 6.71 -11.93
N LEU A 268 13.71 6.95 -12.81
CA LEU A 268 13.32 6.07 -13.93
C LEU A 268 13.42 6.77 -15.31
N GLU A 269 13.88 8.01 -15.38
CA GLU A 269 14.05 8.72 -16.66
C GLU A 269 14.98 7.93 -17.61
N GLY A 270 14.50 7.68 -18.83
CA GLY A 270 15.24 6.93 -19.86
C GLY A 270 15.36 5.42 -19.62
N LYS A 271 14.80 4.87 -18.54
CA LYS A 271 14.88 3.42 -18.27
C LYS A 271 13.86 2.62 -19.09
N ASN A 272 14.29 1.45 -19.56
CA ASN A 272 13.37 0.46 -20.11
C ASN A 272 12.64 -0.25 -18.96
N MET A 273 11.36 0.03 -18.80
CA MET A 273 10.55 -0.49 -17.70
C MET A 273 10.44 -2.01 -17.69
N THR A 274 10.36 -2.65 -18.85
CA THR A 274 10.33 -4.12 -18.93
C THR A 274 11.65 -4.69 -18.45
N ALA A 275 12.78 -4.19 -18.96
CA ALA A 275 14.09 -4.65 -18.55
C ALA A 275 14.32 -4.46 -17.04
N LEU A 276 13.86 -3.35 -16.47
CA LEU A 276 13.94 -3.10 -15.03
C LEU A 276 13.09 -4.08 -14.21
N ILE A 277 11.87 -4.39 -14.66
CA ILE A 277 11.01 -5.38 -14.00
C ILE A 277 11.65 -6.77 -14.05
N GLU A 278 12.18 -7.16 -15.21
CA GLU A 278 12.87 -8.44 -15.38
C GLU A 278 14.14 -8.53 -14.52
N GLU A 279 14.89 -7.43 -14.41
CA GLU A 279 16.07 -7.32 -13.54
C GLU A 279 15.71 -7.46 -12.05
N ILE A 280 14.58 -6.89 -11.62
CA ILE A 280 14.11 -6.99 -10.23
C ILE A 280 13.58 -8.39 -9.93
N LEU A 281 12.87 -9.01 -10.87
CA LEU A 281 12.27 -10.33 -10.70
C LEU A 281 13.23 -11.47 -11.02
N GLU A 282 14.41 -11.16 -11.58
CA GLU A 282 15.41 -12.09 -12.08
C GLU A 282 14.86 -13.10 -13.10
N ARG A 283 13.83 -12.70 -13.85
CA ARG A 283 13.15 -13.56 -14.83
C ARG A 283 12.48 -12.76 -15.94
N LYS A 284 12.20 -13.42 -17.06
CA LYS A 284 11.56 -12.81 -18.22
C LYS A 284 10.07 -12.54 -18.00
N CYS A 285 9.58 -11.47 -18.61
CA CYS A 285 8.18 -11.11 -18.63
C CYS A 285 7.66 -11.03 -20.06
N GLU A 286 6.48 -11.57 -20.27
CA GLU A 286 5.76 -11.48 -21.53
C GLU A 286 4.80 -10.30 -21.50
N LYS A 287 4.80 -9.50 -22.57
CA LYS A 287 3.78 -8.46 -22.71
C LYS A 287 2.45 -9.13 -22.99
N VAL A 288 1.47 -8.89 -22.13
CA VAL A 288 0.08 -9.32 -22.35
C VAL A 288 -0.75 -8.14 -22.83
N GLU A 289 -1.91 -8.43 -23.41
CA GLU A 289 -2.82 -7.43 -23.97
C GLU A 289 -3.13 -6.29 -22.98
N GLY A 290 -3.05 -5.04 -23.45
CA GLY A 290 -3.27 -3.84 -22.64
C GLY A 290 -2.01 -3.29 -21.95
N ASP A 291 -2.22 -2.72 -20.76
CA ASP A 291 -1.23 -1.96 -19.98
C ASP A 291 -0.50 -2.84 -18.94
N SER A 292 -0.23 -4.11 -19.27
CA SER A 292 0.26 -5.11 -18.31
C SER A 292 1.31 -6.06 -18.89
N ALA A 293 2.14 -6.62 -18.02
CA ALA A 293 3.08 -7.71 -18.32
C ALA A 293 2.75 -8.93 -17.45
N PHE A 294 2.88 -10.12 -18.03
CA PHE A 294 2.83 -11.40 -17.33
C PHE A 294 4.26 -11.86 -17.06
N CYS A 295 4.59 -12.06 -15.80
CA CYS A 295 5.94 -12.46 -15.39
C CYS A 295 5.83 -13.85 -14.75
N PRO A 296 5.85 -14.96 -15.51
CA PRO A 296 5.62 -16.29 -14.97
C PRO A 296 6.53 -16.56 -13.77
N PRO A 297 6.04 -17.26 -12.70
CA PRO A 297 6.95 -17.80 -11.71
C PRO A 297 8.03 -18.62 -12.42
N GLU A 298 9.28 -18.61 -11.92
CA GLU A 298 10.24 -19.60 -12.38
C GLU A 298 9.60 -20.97 -12.18
N ASP A 299 9.67 -21.84 -13.19
CA ASP A 299 9.37 -23.25 -12.97
C ASP A 299 10.25 -23.66 -11.79
N PHE A 300 9.64 -24.02 -10.66
CA PHE A 300 10.33 -24.55 -9.49
C PHE A 300 10.95 -25.91 -9.87
N ASN A 301 11.98 -25.90 -10.72
CA ASN A 301 12.92 -26.99 -10.86
C ASN A 301 13.84 -26.89 -9.65
N SER A 302 13.70 -27.88 -8.78
CA SER A 302 14.25 -28.10 -7.44
C SER A 302 15.78 -28.05 -7.30
N SER A 303 16.48 -27.07 -7.85
CA SER A 303 17.96 -27.11 -7.90
C SER A 303 18.68 -25.80 -7.60
N VAL A 304 18.04 -24.84 -6.91
CA VAL A 304 18.78 -23.70 -6.34
C VAL A 304 18.84 -23.86 -4.82
N PRO A 305 20.01 -24.17 -4.24
CA PRO A 305 20.19 -24.18 -2.80
C PRO A 305 20.25 -22.73 -2.31
N PHE A 306 19.40 -22.39 -1.33
CA PHE A 306 19.59 -21.23 -0.46
C PHE A 306 20.78 -21.45 0.46
#